data_AF-A0A2E8UJ78-F1
#
_entry.id   AF-A0A2E8UJ78-F1
#
_cell.length_a   1.000
_cell.length_b   1.000
_cell.length_c   1.000
_cell.angle_alpha   90.00
_cell.angle_beta   90.00
_cell.angle_gamma   90.00
#
_symmetry.space_group_name_H-M   'P 1'
#
loop_
_entity.id
_entity.type
_entity.pdbx_description
1 polymer ?
#
loop_
_entity_poly.entity_id
_entity_poly.type
_entity_poly.pdbx_seq_one_letter_code
_entity_poly.pdbx_strand_id
1 'polypeptide(L)'
;MIADPASFTSDPIHGVWMSKYHQALLKHQGTRQANTMEEIEEIFQQQRGKEVDVGPASLSDRNPWSKRPPDDKEINEALQKLSYSGRRENAWWSELEEDIDSLDKGGSD
;
A
#
# COMPACT_ATOMS: atom_id res chain seq x y z
N MET A 1 19.24 6.49 14.06
CA MET A 1 19.12 6.68 12.60
C MET A 1 17.69 6.57 12.12
N ILE A 2 17.02 5.41 12.16
CA ILE A 2 15.65 5.27 11.58
C ILE A 2 14.57 5.99 12.42
N ALA A 3 14.66 5.97 13.75
CA ALA A 3 13.69 6.61 14.64
C ALA A 3 13.72 8.16 14.58
N ASP A 4 14.88 8.73 14.26
CA ASP A 4 15.07 10.17 14.05
C ASP A 4 16.07 10.36 12.91
N PRO A 5 15.61 10.40 11.65
CA PRO A 5 16.50 10.51 10.50
C PRO A 5 17.01 11.94 10.26
N ALA A 6 16.39 12.97 10.88
CA ALA A 6 16.79 14.36 10.68
C ALA A 6 18.18 14.65 11.28
N SER A 7 18.45 14.09 12.46
CA SER A 7 19.73 14.23 13.18
C SER A 7 20.91 13.53 12.50
N PHE A 8 20.67 12.68 11.50
CA PHE A 8 21.72 11.90 10.81
C PHE A 8 21.83 12.23 9.32
N THR A 9 21.30 13.38 8.89
CA THR A 9 21.38 13.85 7.50
C THR A 9 22.81 14.19 7.06
N SER A 10 23.69 14.55 8.00
CA SER A 10 25.10 14.85 7.73
C SER A 10 26.04 13.64 7.91
N ASP A 11 25.51 12.42 8.08
CA ASP A 11 26.32 11.22 8.17
C ASP A 11 26.97 10.89 6.80
N PRO A 12 28.29 10.65 6.74
CA PRO A 12 29.00 10.45 5.47
C PRO A 12 28.63 9.14 4.74
N ILE A 13 28.09 8.14 5.45
CA ILE A 13 27.72 6.84 4.87
C ILE A 13 26.21 6.79 4.62
N HIS A 14 25.42 7.27 5.58
CA HIS A 14 23.96 7.09 5.57
C HIS A 14 23.17 8.38 5.33
N GLY A 15 23.81 9.55 5.30
CA GLY A 15 23.13 10.86 5.27
C GLY A 15 22.24 11.08 4.05
N VAL A 16 22.64 10.58 2.88
CA VAL A 16 21.84 10.62 1.65
C VAL A 16 20.54 9.80 1.80
N TRP A 17 20.64 8.62 2.42
CA TRP A 17 19.48 7.76 2.68
C TRP A 17 18.59 8.32 3.77
N MET A 18 19.17 8.84 4.85
CA MET A 18 18.44 9.47 5.95
C MET A 18 17.69 10.72 5.48
N SER A 19 18.26 11.51 4.56
CA SER A 19 17.59 12.67 3.96
C SER A 19 16.38 12.26 3.10
N LYS A 20 16.53 11.24 2.25
CA LYS A 20 15.42 10.70 1.44
C LYS A 20 14.32 10.10 2.31
N TYR A 21 14.70 9.37 3.35
CA TYR A 21 13.76 8.75 4.29
C TYR A 21 13.01 9.81 5.11
N HIS A 22 13.71 10.85 5.59
CA HIS A 22 13.07 11.98 6.28
C HIS A 22 12.05 12.70 5.38
N GLN A 23 12.41 12.94 4.11
CA GLN A 23 11.48 13.55 3.15
C GLN A 23 10.28 12.64 2.85
N ALA A 24 10.47 11.32 2.78
CA ALA A 24 9.39 10.36 2.61
C ALA A 24 8.46 10.34 3.83
N LEU A 25 9.00 10.40 5.05
CA LEU A 25 8.22 10.53 6.29
C LEU A 25 7.41 11.82 6.29
N LEU A 26 7.99 12.97 5.93
CA LEU A 26 7.26 14.24 5.86
C LEU A 26 6.12 14.21 4.84
N LYS A 27 6.33 13.56 3.69
CA LYS A 27 5.29 13.37 2.67
C LYS A 27 4.18 12.43 3.13
N HIS A 28 4.56 11.35 3.83
CA HIS A 28 3.61 10.33 4.30
C HIS A 28 2.84 10.77 5.54
N GLN A 29 3.47 11.54 6.43
CA GLN A 29 2.84 12.05 7.66
C GLN A 29 1.94 13.26 7.41
N GLY A 30 1.85 13.78 6.17
CA GLY A 30 0.83 14.73 5.71
C GLY A 30 0.54 15.88 6.67
N THR A 31 1.24 17.01 6.52
CA THR A 31 0.99 18.28 7.23
C THR A 31 0.68 18.17 8.73
N ARG A 32 1.74 18.35 9.54
CA ARG A 32 1.72 18.57 10.99
C ARG A 32 1.06 17.46 11.82
N GLN A 33 1.89 16.75 12.58
CA GLN A 33 1.43 16.25 13.87
C GLN A 33 1.05 17.46 14.74
N ALA A 34 -0.21 17.53 15.16
CA ALA A 34 -0.69 18.52 16.11
C ALA A 34 0.11 18.37 17.41
N ASN A 35 0.86 19.40 17.79
CA ASN A 35 1.70 19.36 19.00
C ASN A 35 0.91 19.74 20.26
N THR A 36 -0.32 20.22 20.10
CA THR A 36 -1.17 20.73 21.18
C THR A 36 -2.55 20.11 21.15
N MET A 37 -3.15 19.91 22.33
CA MET A 37 -4.47 19.28 22.50
C MET A 37 -5.57 19.99 21.70
N GLU A 38 -5.46 21.31 21.52
CA GLU A 38 -6.42 22.13 20.78
C GLU A 38 -6.37 21.90 19.27
N GLU A 39 -5.18 21.77 18.67
CA GLU A 39 -5.04 21.39 17.25
C GLU A 39 -5.56 19.96 17.00
N ILE A 40 -5.41 19.05 17.97
CA ILE A 40 -5.95 17.68 17.87
C ILE A 40 -7.49 17.71 17.81
N GLU A 41 -8.12 18.47 18.70
CA GLU A 41 -9.59 18.62 18.74
C GLU A 41 -10.11 19.25 17.44
N GLU A 42 -9.43 20.27 16.90
CA GLU A 42 -9.82 20.93 15.66
C GLU A 42 -9.71 20.00 14.44
N ILE A 43 -8.62 19.24 14.32
CA ILE A 43 -8.47 18.22 13.27
C ILE A 43 -9.53 17.13 13.43
N PHE A 44 -9.82 16.70 14.66
CA PHE A 44 -10.83 15.69 14.94
C PHE A 44 -12.23 16.15 14.52
N GLN A 45 -12.59 17.40 14.79
CA GLN A 45 -13.87 17.97 14.36
C GLN A 45 -13.95 18.13 12.84
N GLN A 46 -12.86 18.56 12.20
CA GLN A 46 -12.79 18.63 10.73
C GLN A 46 -12.89 17.25 10.06
N GLN A 47 -12.38 16.19 10.70
CA GLN A 47 -12.48 14.82 10.19
C GLN A 47 -13.84 14.18 10.47
N ARG A 48 -14.49 14.50 11.60
CA ARG A 48 -15.86 14.04 11.90
C ARG A 48 -16.92 14.55 10.93
N GLY A 49 -16.70 15.73 10.33
CA GLY A 49 -17.62 16.31 9.34
C GLY A 49 -17.45 15.77 7.92
N LYS A 50 -16.36 15.03 7.63
CA LYS A 50 -16.17 14.37 6.34
C LYS A 50 -16.94 13.05 6.41
N GLU A 51 -17.88 12.86 5.47
CA GLU A 51 -18.54 11.55 5.31
C GLU A 51 -17.46 10.48 5.30
N VAL A 52 -17.61 9.50 6.20
CA VAL A 52 -16.71 8.37 6.32
C VAL A 52 -16.64 7.72 4.96
N ASP A 53 -15.49 7.84 4.29
CA ASP A 53 -15.26 7.11 3.06
C ASP A 53 -15.39 5.64 3.43
N VAL A 54 -16.46 5.08 2.90
CA VAL A 54 -17.07 3.79 3.20
C VAL A 54 -15.98 2.73 3.38
N GLY A 55 -15.71 2.38 4.64
CA GLY A 55 -14.69 1.38 4.99
C GLY A 55 -14.97 0.01 4.34
N PRO A 56 -14.06 -0.96 4.45
CA PRO A 56 -14.14 -2.24 3.74
C PRO A 56 -15.44 -3.02 4.01
N ALA A 57 -16.09 -2.80 5.16
CA ALA A 57 -17.41 -3.35 5.46
C ALA A 57 -18.49 -2.90 4.45
N SER A 58 -18.46 -1.64 4.02
CA SER A 58 -19.40 -1.14 3.01
C SER A 58 -19.09 -1.63 1.60
N LEU A 59 -17.88 -2.14 1.33
CA LEU A 59 -17.57 -2.80 0.06
C LEU A 59 -18.23 -4.17 -0.02
N SER A 60 -18.34 -4.89 1.11
CA SER A 60 -19.05 -6.16 1.19
C SER A 60 -20.55 -6.01 0.92
N ASP A 61 -21.17 -4.93 1.41
CA ASP A 61 -22.58 -4.62 1.16
C ASP A 61 -22.88 -4.25 -0.30
N ARG A 62 -21.84 -3.84 -1.05
CA ARG A 62 -21.92 -3.53 -2.48
C ARG A 62 -21.72 -4.73 -3.38
N ASN A 63 -21.39 -5.91 -2.85
CA ASN A 63 -21.25 -7.12 -3.66
C ASN A 63 -22.64 -7.67 -4.05
N PRO A 64 -23.05 -7.58 -5.34
CA PRO A 64 -24.34 -8.09 -5.79
C PRO A 64 -24.45 -9.61 -5.68
N TRP A 65 -23.32 -10.32 -5.58
CA TRP A 65 -23.26 -11.78 -5.47
C TRP A 65 -23.24 -12.31 -4.03
N SER A 66 -23.32 -11.42 -3.03
CA SER A 66 -23.41 -11.83 -1.62
C SER A 66 -24.71 -12.56 -1.29
N LYS A 67 -25.81 -12.23 -2.00
CA LYS A 67 -27.16 -12.77 -1.75
C LYS A 67 -27.65 -13.73 -2.84
N ARG A 68 -27.02 -13.72 -4.02
CA ARG A 68 -27.36 -14.61 -5.14
C ARG A 68 -26.12 -15.00 -5.92
N PRO A 69 -26.07 -16.21 -6.51
CA PRO A 69 -24.99 -16.54 -7.44
C PRO A 69 -25.04 -15.61 -8.68
N PRO A 70 -23.88 -15.37 -9.32
CA PRO A 70 -23.80 -14.64 -10.58
C PRO A 70 -24.53 -15.39 -11.71
N ASP A 71 -25.12 -14.65 -12.66
CA ASP A 71 -25.63 -15.22 -13.91
C ASP A 71 -24.51 -15.36 -14.96
N ASP A 72 -24.68 -16.23 -15.96
CA ASP A 72 -23.65 -16.54 -16.97
C ASP A 72 -23.15 -15.28 -17.70
N LYS A 73 -24.01 -14.28 -17.88
CA LYS A 73 -23.65 -12.98 -18.47
C LYS A 73 -22.75 -12.15 -17.54
N GLU A 74 -23.05 -12.12 -16.25
CA GLU A 74 -22.27 -11.39 -15.24
C GLU A 74 -20.89 -12.05 -15.04
N ILE A 75 -20.84 -13.39 -15.11
CA ILE A 75 -19.59 -14.15 -15.09
C ILE A 75 -18.71 -13.76 -16.28
N ASN A 76 -19.28 -13.77 -17.49
CA ASN A 76 -18.54 -13.40 -18.69
C ASN A 76 -18.04 -11.95 -18.65
N GLU A 77 -18.85 -11.01 -18.15
CA GLU A 77 -18.42 -9.61 -17.99
C GLU A 77 -17.30 -9.46 -16.96
N ALA A 78 -17.38 -10.17 -15.83
CA ALA A 78 -16.35 -10.17 -14.81
C ALA A 78 -15.05 -10.80 -15.32
N LEU A 79 -15.13 -11.90 -16.07
CA LEU A 79 -14.00 -12.54 -16.74
C LEU A 79 -13.38 -11.62 -17.80
N GLN A 80 -14.19 -10.85 -18.53
CA GLN A 80 -13.68 -9.83 -19.44
C GLN A 80 -12.93 -8.73 -18.70
N LYS A 81 -13.47 -8.19 -17.59
CA LYS A 81 -12.78 -7.19 -16.77
C LYS A 81 -11.47 -7.72 -16.17
N LEU A 82 -11.47 -8.98 -15.72
CA LEU A 82 -10.28 -9.65 -15.19
C LEU A 82 -9.24 -9.95 -16.29
N SER A 83 -9.69 -10.29 -17.51
CA SER A 83 -8.79 -10.53 -18.64
C SER A 83 -8.26 -9.25 -19.28
N TYR A 84 -8.98 -8.13 -19.17
CA TYR A 84 -8.57 -6.82 -19.69
C TYR A 84 -7.59 -6.05 -18.79
N SER A 85 -7.47 -6.43 -17.50
CA SER A 85 -6.28 -6.06 -16.74
C SER A 85 -5.15 -6.95 -17.23
N GLY A 86 -4.48 -6.49 -18.28
CA GLY A 86 -3.45 -7.22 -18.98
C GLY A 86 -2.62 -8.04 -18.01
N ARG A 87 -2.58 -9.36 -18.26
CA ARG A 87 -1.41 -10.15 -17.88
C ARG A 87 -0.22 -9.46 -18.53
N ARG A 88 0.30 -8.42 -17.88
CA ARG A 88 1.74 -8.22 -17.87
C ARG A 88 2.19 -9.54 -17.31
N GLU A 89 2.71 -10.40 -18.18
CA GLU A 89 3.62 -11.45 -17.74
C GLU A 89 4.61 -10.73 -16.85
N ASN A 90 4.35 -10.80 -15.55
CA ASN A 90 5.12 -10.09 -14.58
C ASN A 90 6.37 -10.94 -14.45
N ALA A 91 7.39 -10.53 -15.20
CA ALA A 91 8.70 -11.17 -15.24
C ALA A 91 9.25 -11.50 -13.85
N TRP A 92 8.80 -10.77 -12.82
CA TRP A 92 9.01 -11.07 -11.42
C TRP A 92 8.72 -12.52 -11.00
N TRP A 93 7.67 -13.17 -11.52
CA TRP A 93 7.40 -14.58 -11.19
C TRP A 93 8.46 -15.51 -11.80
N SER A 94 8.88 -15.24 -13.03
CA SER A 94 9.92 -16.02 -13.71
C SER A 94 11.29 -15.81 -13.08
N GLU A 95 11.60 -14.58 -12.67
CA GLU A 95 12.83 -14.24 -11.94
C GLU A 95 12.84 -14.91 -10.55
N LEU A 96 11.71 -14.93 -9.85
CA LEU A 96 11.58 -15.63 -8.57
C LEU A 96 11.69 -17.15 -8.72
N GLU A 97 11.18 -17.73 -9.82
CA GLU A 97 11.35 -19.14 -10.14
C GLU A 97 12.84 -19.48 -10.37
N GLU A 98 13.56 -18.63 -11.11
CA GLU A 98 15.00 -18.78 -11.35
C GLU A 98 15.85 -18.63 -10.08
N ASP A 99 15.47 -17.70 -9.18
CA ASP A 99 16.10 -17.54 -7.87
C ASP A 99 15.90 -18.77 -6.98
N ILE A 100 14.69 -19.35 -6.96
CA ILE A 100 14.40 -20.58 -6.21
C ILE A 100 15.20 -21.76 -6.75
N ASP A 101 15.23 -21.92 -8.08
CA ASP A 101 15.99 -22.99 -8.76
C ASP A 101 17.50 -22.88 -8.49
N SER A 102 18.01 -21.65 -8.42
CA SER A 102 19.41 -21.36 -8.08
C SER A 102 19.73 -21.67 -6.62
N LEU A 103 18.80 -21.40 -5.70
CA LEU A 103 18.92 -21.74 -4.27
C LEU A 103 18.91 -23.26 -4.04
N ASP A 104 18.06 -24.00 -4.75
CA ASP A 104 17.98 -25.47 -4.66
C ASP A 104 19.27 -26.14 -5.19
N LYS A 105 19.79 -25.65 -6.33
CA LYS A 105 21.03 -26.17 -6.94
C LYS A 105 22.32 -25.73 -6.24
N GLY A 106 22.27 -24.65 -5.45
CA GLY A 106 23.40 -24.16 -4.65
C GLY A 106 23.58 -24.84 -3.29
N GLY A 107 22.68 -25.74 -2.90
CA GLY A 107 22.73 -26.47 -1.62
C GLY A 107 23.38 -27.86 -1.66
N SER A 108 23.98 -28.24 -2.79
CA SER A 108 24.70 -29.51 -2.96
C SER A 108 26.20 -29.29 -3.17
N ASP A 109 26.88 -28.80 -2.14
CA ASP A 109 28.33 -29.00 -1.94
C ASP A 109 28.66 -28.98 -0.44
#